data_AF-A0A7V9FM58-F1
#
_entry.id   AF-A0A7V9FM58-F1
#
_cell.length_a   1.000
_cell.length_b   1.000
_cell.length_c   1.000
_cell.angle_alpha   90.00
_cell.angle_beta   90.00
_cell.angle_gamma   90.00
#
_symmetry.space_group_name_H-M   'P 1'
#
loop_
_entity.id
_entity.type
_entity.pdbx_description
1 polymer ?
#
loop_
_entity_poly.entity_id
_entity_poly.type
_entity_poly.pdbx_seq_one_letter_code
_entity_poly.pdbx_strand_id
1 'polypeptide(L)' 'MARKTVLVSDMSGSEIADGKGATIRITFHDARKGVRELDVTDAEAEKMGGRQVARRGRRPKSVTG' A
#
# COMPACT_ATOMS: atom_id res chain seq x y z
N MET A 1 12.74 25.83 -10.25
CA MET A 1 13.08 24.47 -9.79
C MET A 1 11.78 23.69 -9.63
N ALA A 2 11.64 22.52 -10.26
CA ALA A 2 10.47 21.67 -10.06
C ALA A 2 10.52 21.07 -8.64
N ARG A 3 9.40 21.09 -7.91
CA ARG A 3 9.31 20.42 -6.61
C ARG A 3 9.18 18.92 -6.88
N LYS A 4 10.20 18.13 -6.54
CA LYS A 4 10.10 16.68 -6.50
C LYS A 4 9.35 16.31 -5.22
N THR A 5 8.19 15.66 -5.33
CA THR A 5 7.54 15.04 -4.17
C THR A 5 8.30 13.76 -3.85
N VAL A 6 8.73 13.62 -2.60
CA VAL A 6 9.44 12.44 -2.11
C VAL A 6 8.48 11.69 -1.21
N LEU A 7 8.19 10.42 -1.54
CA LEU A 7 7.46 9.53 -0.65
C LEU A 7 8.45 8.91 0.33
N VAL A 8 8.07 8.84 1.61
CA VAL A 8 8.95 8.37 2.70
C VAL A 8 8.22 7.27 3.47
N SER A 9 8.93 6.20 3.80
CA SER A 9 8.40 5.08 4.58
C SER A 9 8.08 5.52 6.01
N ASP A 10 6.87 5.21 6.47
CA ASP A 10 6.44 5.43 7.85
C ASP A 10 7.16 4.52 8.85
N MET A 11 7.81 3.46 8.39
CA MET A 11 8.51 2.49 9.25
C MET A 11 9.97 2.85 9.48
N SER A 12 10.71 3.16 8.41
CA SER A 12 12.15 3.43 8.50
C SER A 12 12.54 4.89 8.26
N GLY A 13 11.63 5.72 7.72
CA GLY A 13 11.98 7.07 7.26
C GLY A 13 12.78 7.08 5.94
N SER A 14 12.92 5.94 5.28
CA SER A 14 13.64 5.84 3.99
C SER A 14 12.80 6.37 2.84
N GLU A 15 13.43 7.01 1.85
CA GLU A 15 12.75 7.38 0.60
C GLU A 15 12.25 6.12 -0.12
N ILE A 16 10.98 6.16 -0.53
CA ILE A 16 10.34 5.14 -1.35
C ILE A 16 10.53 5.57 -2.80
N ALA A 17 11.30 4.78 -3.55
CA ALA A 17 11.49 5.00 -4.97
C ALA A 17 10.18 4.80 -5.73
N ASP A 18 10.02 5.52 -6.85
CA ASP A 18 8.81 5.45 -7.66
C ASP A 18 8.51 4.01 -8.09
N GLY A 19 7.31 3.54 -7.75
CA GLY A 19 6.86 2.17 -8.05
C GLY A 19 7.53 1.07 -7.21
N LYS A 20 8.23 1.41 -6.13
CA LYS A 20 8.95 0.50 -5.22
C LYS A 20 8.45 0.55 -3.78
N GLY A 21 7.14 0.68 -3.61
CA GLY A 21 6.50 0.73 -2.31
C GLY A 21 5.13 0.09 -2.29
N ALA A 22 4.61 -0.05 -1.08
CA ALA A 22 3.29 -0.57 -0.81
C ALA A 22 2.59 0.28 0.24
N THR A 23 1.27 0.40 0.10
CA THR A 23 0.41 0.97 1.13
C THR A 23 -0.25 -0.16 1.92
N ILE A 24 -0.13 -0.11 3.24
CA ILE A 24 -0.68 -1.11 4.16
C ILE A 24 -1.81 -0.48 4.94
N ARG A 25 -2.98 -1.12 4.89
CA ARG A 25 -4.17 -0.72 5.64
C ARG A 25 -4.47 -1.72 6.75
N ILE A 26 -4.29 -1.28 7.99
CA ILE A 26 -4.56 -2.06 9.19
C ILE A 26 -5.94 -1.67 9.71
N THR A 27 -6.90 -2.59 9.64
CA THR A 27 -8.20 -2.45 10.30
C THR A 27 -8.16 -3.14 11.65
N PHE A 28 -8.25 -2.36 12.74
CA PHE A 28 -8.28 -2.91 14.08
C PHE A 28 -9.68 -3.47 14.38
N HIS A 29 -9.73 -4.63 15.03
CA HIS A 29 -11.00 -5.17 15.55
C HIS A 29 -11.58 -4.31 16.68
N ASP A 30 -10.72 -3.66 17.46
CA ASP A 30 -11.14 -2.63 18.40
C ASP A 30 -11.58 -1.37 17.63
N ALA A 31 -12.89 -1.14 17.60
CA ALA A 31 -13.50 -0.02 16.90
C ALA A 31 -12.98 1.35 17.35
N ARG A 32 -12.44 1.48 18.58
CA ARG A 32 -11.88 2.74 19.08
C ARG A 32 -10.58 3.13 18.37
N LYS A 33 -9.85 2.14 17.85
CA LYS A 33 -8.58 2.35 17.15
C LYS A 33 -8.76 2.64 15.66
N GLY A 34 -9.94 2.34 15.11
CA GLY A 34 -10.27 2.62 13.71
C GLY A 34 -9.37 1.90 12.72
N VAL A 35 -8.87 2.65 11.73
CA VAL A 35 -8.00 2.15 10.65
C VAL A 35 -6.72 2.96 10.63
N ARG A 36 -5.59 2.28 10.43
CA ARG A 36 -4.30 2.93 10.17
C ARG A 36 -3.82 2.58 8.77
N GLU A 37 -3.33 3.58 8.05
CA GLU A 37 -2.68 3.43 6.76
C GLU A 37 -1.20 3.79 6.90
N LEU A 38 -0.33 3.06 6.21
CA LEU A 38 1.12 3.24 6.25
C LEU A 38 1.67 3.09 4.84
N ASP A 39 2.57 3.98 4.44
CA ASP A 39 3.39 3.81 3.25
C ASP A 39 4.73 3.18 3.64
N VAL A 40 5.12 2.13 2.93
CA VAL A 40 6.33 1.36 3.21
C VAL A 40 7.06 1.00 1.92
N THR A 41 8.33 0.67 2.03
CA THR A 41 9.11 0.10 0.93
C THR A 41 8.65 -1.33 0.62
N ASP A 42 8.92 -1.81 -0.61
CA ASP A 42 8.65 -3.22 -0.98
C ASP A 42 9.29 -4.21 0.01
N ALA A 43 10.54 -3.96 0.41
CA ALA A 43 11.27 -4.84 1.32
C ALA A 43 10.65 -4.89 2.74
N GLU A 44 10.07 -3.78 3.21
CA GLU A 44 9.35 -3.75 4.49
C GLU A 44 8.02 -4.48 4.38
N ALA A 45 7.29 -4.29 3.27
CA ALA A 45 6.04 -4.99 3.00
C ALA A 45 6.26 -6.52 2.92
N GLU A 46 7.30 -6.97 2.23
CA GLU A 46 7.65 -8.39 2.10
C GLU A 46 8.01 -9.01 3.46
N LYS A 47 8.74 -8.28 4.32
CA LYS A 47 9.11 -8.74 5.67
C LYS A 47 7.91 -8.87 6.62
N MET A 48 6.85 -8.09 6.41
CA MET A 48 5.63 -8.17 7.21
C MET A 48 4.88 -9.50 7.02
N GLY A 49 5.16 -10.22 5.93
CA GLY A 49 4.55 -11.52 5.63
C GLY A 49 3.08 -11.40 5.25
N GLY A 50 2.34 -12.50 5.41
CA GLY A 50 0.92 -12.59 5.02
C GLY A 50 0.69 -13.45 3.79
N ARG A 51 -0.49 -13.32 3.18
CA ARG A 51 -0.89 -14.10 2.02
C ARG A 51 -0.97 -13.22 0.79
N GLN A 52 -0.22 -13.57 -0.26
CA GLN A 52 -0.38 -12.94 -1.57
C GLN A 52 -1.80 -13.17 -2.07
N VAL A 53 -2.51 -12.08 -2.33
CA VAL A 53 -3.85 -12.10 -2.93
C VAL A 53 -3.74 -11.65 -4.37
N ALA A 54 -4.37 -12.39 -5.29
CA ALA A 54 -4.48 -11.95 -6.67
C ALA A 54 -5.20 -10.60 -6.70
N ARG A 55 -4.67 -9.65 -7.50
CA ARG A 55 -5.40 -8.43 -7.82
C ARG A 55 -6.71 -8.86 -8.47
N ARG A 56 -7.83 -8.77 -7.76
CA ARG A 56 -9.14 -8.97 -8.38
C ARG A 56 -9.35 -7.81 -9.34
N GLY A 57 -9.05 -8.04 -10.62
CA GLY A 57 -9.44 -7.11 -11.67
C GLY A 57 -10.95 -6.84 -11.56
N ARG A 58 -11.35 -5.58 -11.73
CA ARG A 58 -12.77 -5.27 -11.93
C ARG A 58 -13.20 -6.03 -13.18
N ARG A 59 -14.15 -6.96 -13.06
CA ARG A 59 -14.73 -7.62 -14.24
C ARG A 59 -15.31 -6.49 -15.11
N PRO A 60 -14.89 -6.32 -16.38
CA PRO A 60 -15.50 -5.33 -17.25
C PRO A 60 -17.00 -5.59 -17.28
N LYS A 61 -17.81 -4.54 -17.11
CA LYS A 61 -19.26 -4.65 -17.35
C LYS A 61 -19.40 -5.18 -18.76
N SER A 62 -20.10 -6.30 -18.89
CA SER A 62 -20.40 -7.01 -20.12
C SER A 62 -20.49 -6.07 -21.33
N VAL A 63 -19.60 -6.26 -22.30
CA VAL A 63 -19.88 -5.88 -23.69
C VAL A 63 -21.03 -6.80 -24.09
N THR A 64 -22.25 -6.28 -24.03
CA THR A 64 -23.42 -6.95 -24.58
C THR A 64 -23.33 -6.70 -26.09
N GLY A 65 -22.97 -7.75 -26.83
CA GLY A 65 -23.17 -7.86 -28.26
C GLY A 65 -24.41 -8.68 -28.52
#